data_AF-A0A9W6ASF5-F1
#
_entry.id   AF-A0A9W6ASF5-F1
#
_cell.length_a   1.000
_cell.length_b   1.000
_cell.length_c   1.000
_cell.angle_alpha   90.00
_cell.angle_beta   90.00
_cell.angle_gamma   90.00
#
_symmetry.space_group_name_H-M   'P 1'
#
loop_
_entity.id
_entity.type
_entity.pdbx_description
1 polymer ?
#
loop_
_entity_poly.entity_id
_entity_poly.type
_entity_poly.pdbx_seq_one_letter_code
_entity_poly.pdbx_strand_id
1 'polypeptide(L)'
;MATTNSPASAPLDPRPVFFFDIDNCHLSLNADDAHMLHMKYYKEYGLAIEGLTRHHKIDPLEFNREVDDALPLDDILKPDPKLRQLLEDIDRSKVRMWLLTNAYVTHAKRVVKLLQVDDMFEGITYCDYGNLPLVCKPSQAMYERAEKEAGASSTSECYFVGELFLK
;
A
#
# COMPACT_ATOMS: atom_id res chain seq x y z
N MET A 1 29.73 -8.75 32.47
CA MET A 1 28.33 -9.11 32.17
C MET A 1 27.65 -7.84 31.67
N ALA A 2 27.40 -7.74 30.36
CA ALA A 2 26.71 -6.60 29.77
C ALA A 2 25.21 -6.91 29.73
N THR A 3 24.40 -6.11 30.42
CA THR A 3 22.94 -6.19 30.41
C THR A 3 22.42 -5.55 29.12
N THR A 4 21.89 -6.36 28.22
CA THR A 4 21.15 -5.89 27.05
C THR A 4 19.72 -5.54 27.48
N ASN A 5 19.41 -4.24 27.53
CA ASN A 5 18.02 -3.78 27.59
C ASN A 5 17.37 -4.01 26.22
N SER A 6 16.45 -4.96 26.14
CA SER A 6 15.50 -5.05 25.02
C SER A 6 14.58 -3.82 25.04
N PRO A 7 14.23 -3.23 23.89
CA PRO A 7 13.29 -2.14 23.86
C PRO A 7 11.91 -2.67 24.27
N ALA A 8 11.29 -2.01 25.25
CA ALA A 8 9.91 -2.29 25.64
C ALA A 8 9.00 -2.12 24.41
N SER A 9 8.28 -3.18 24.06
CA SER A 9 7.22 -3.12 23.05
C SER A 9 6.22 -2.05 23.45
N ALA A 10 5.98 -1.08 22.56
CA ALA A 10 4.94 -0.08 22.76
C ALA A 10 3.61 -0.77 23.10
N PRO A 11 2.78 -0.20 24.00
CA PRO A 11 1.49 -0.78 24.34
C PRO A 11 0.63 -0.92 23.08
N LEU A 12 0.04 -2.11 22.90
CA LEU A 12 -0.88 -2.42 21.80
C LEU A 12 -2.11 -1.52 21.89
N ASP A 13 -2.46 -0.87 20.78
CA ASP A 13 -3.64 0.00 20.68
C ASP A 13 -4.88 -0.85 20.39
N PRO A 14 -5.96 -0.78 21.20
CA PRO A 14 -7.11 -1.68 21.09
C PRO A 14 -8.11 -1.30 19.97
N ARG A 15 -7.86 -0.23 19.21
CA ARG A 15 -8.80 0.26 18.18
C ARG A 15 -8.74 -0.60 16.88
N PRO A 16 -9.88 -0.98 16.27
CA PRO A 16 -9.97 -1.60 14.93
C PRO A 16 -9.25 -0.81 13.84
N VAL A 17 -8.70 -1.49 12.82
CA VAL A 17 -7.93 -0.86 11.72
C VAL A 17 -8.74 -0.83 10.42
N PHE A 18 -8.89 0.36 9.82
CA PHE A 18 -9.39 0.52 8.45
C PHE A 18 -8.23 0.59 7.45
N PHE A 19 -8.18 -0.35 6.51
CA PHE A 19 -7.22 -0.35 5.41
C PHE A 19 -7.80 0.29 4.16
N PHE A 20 -7.10 1.27 3.60
CA PHE A 20 -7.47 1.92 2.33
C PHE A 20 -6.49 1.56 1.21
N ASP A 21 -7.05 1.12 0.08
CA ASP A 21 -6.32 0.87 -1.18
C ASP A 21 -6.29 2.12 -2.06
N ILE A 22 -5.13 2.44 -2.65
CA ILE A 22 -4.90 3.69 -3.40
C ILE A 22 -4.38 3.47 -4.83
N ASP A 23 -4.21 2.22 -5.28
CA ASP A 23 -3.52 1.97 -6.56
C ASP A 23 -4.49 1.74 -7.73
N ASN A 24 -4.43 2.64 -8.72
CA ASN A 24 -4.93 2.38 -10.07
C ASN A 24 -3.99 3.03 -11.09
N CYS A 25 -3.06 2.25 -11.65
CA CYS A 25 -2.18 2.70 -12.74
C CYS A 25 -2.37 1.81 -13.97
N HIS A 26 -3.21 2.26 -14.90
CA HIS A 26 -3.27 1.72 -16.26
C HIS A 26 -2.04 2.20 -17.06
N LEU A 27 -1.08 1.30 -17.32
CA LEU A 27 0.02 1.56 -18.24
C LEU A 27 -0.33 1.10 -19.66
N SER A 28 -0.22 2.02 -20.62
CA SER A 28 -0.36 1.75 -22.05
C SER A 28 1.01 1.85 -22.72
N LEU A 29 1.60 0.72 -23.11
CA LEU A 29 2.76 0.64 -24.02
C LEU A 29 2.45 -0.42 -25.09
N ASN A 30 2.72 -0.14 -26.37
CA ASN A 30 2.22 -0.89 -27.53
C ASN A 30 2.33 -2.42 -27.40
N ALA A 31 1.28 -3.20 -27.61
CA ALA A 31 -0.08 -3.00 -27.10
C ALA A 31 -0.60 -4.36 -26.64
N ASP A 32 -0.20 -5.45 -27.30
CA ASP A 32 -0.70 -6.79 -26.99
C ASP A 32 0.26 -7.55 -26.09
N ASP A 33 1.55 -7.67 -26.42
CA ASP A 33 2.49 -8.48 -25.61
C ASP A 33 2.80 -7.86 -24.24
N ALA A 34 3.05 -6.55 -24.19
CA ALA A 34 3.27 -5.82 -22.94
C ALA A 34 2.01 -5.82 -22.07
N HIS A 35 0.83 -5.66 -22.69
CA HIS A 35 -0.46 -5.75 -22.00
C HIS A 35 -0.72 -7.18 -21.52
N MET A 36 -0.46 -8.21 -22.34
CA MET A 36 -0.61 -9.60 -21.95
C MET A 36 0.32 -9.96 -20.78
N LEU A 37 1.58 -9.51 -20.79
CA LEU A 37 2.51 -9.73 -19.68
C LEU A 37 2.06 -8.98 -18.42
N HIS A 38 1.64 -7.72 -18.56
CA HIS A 38 1.07 -6.94 -17.47
C HIS A 38 -0.15 -7.65 -16.87
N MET A 39 -1.13 -8.02 -17.70
CA MET A 39 -2.35 -8.70 -17.27
C MET A 39 -2.06 -10.08 -16.68
N LYS A 40 -1.12 -10.85 -17.25
CA LYS A 40 -0.69 -12.15 -16.73
C LYS A 40 -0.12 -11.99 -15.33
N TYR A 41 0.88 -11.14 -15.16
CA TYR A 41 1.57 -10.97 -13.88
C TYR A 41 0.70 -10.27 -12.85
N TYR A 42 -0.13 -9.31 -13.25
CA TYR A 42 -1.12 -8.70 -12.38
C TYR A 42 -2.13 -9.74 -11.88
N LYS A 43 -2.65 -10.62 -12.75
CA LYS A 43 -3.59 -11.68 -12.35
C LYS A 43 -2.96 -12.78 -11.49
N GLU A 44 -1.69 -13.11 -11.74
CA GLU A 44 -0.98 -14.18 -11.04
C GLU A 44 -0.43 -13.74 -9.68
N TYR A 45 0.06 -12.49 -9.61
CA TYR A 45 0.81 -11.98 -8.45
C TYR A 45 0.11 -10.82 -7.73
N GLY A 46 -0.91 -10.20 -8.33
CA GLY A 46 -1.59 -9.01 -7.78
C GLY A 46 -0.82 -7.71 -8.01
N LEU A 47 0.40 -7.80 -8.53
CA LEU A 47 1.25 -6.66 -8.89
C LEU A 47 2.16 -7.07 -10.07
N ALA A 48 2.05 -6.37 -11.20
CA ALA A 48 2.77 -6.76 -12.41
C ALA A 48 4.31 -6.73 -12.23
N ILE A 49 4.84 -5.80 -11.43
CA ILE A 49 6.28 -5.70 -11.17
C ILE A 49 6.84 -6.93 -10.43
N GLU A 50 6.03 -7.65 -9.67
CA GLU A 50 6.47 -8.90 -9.04
C GLU A 50 6.84 -9.96 -10.09
N GLY A 51 6.00 -10.16 -11.10
CA GLY A 51 6.28 -11.10 -12.19
C GLY A 51 7.47 -10.64 -13.05
N LEU A 52 7.58 -9.33 -13.32
CA LEU A 52 8.71 -8.76 -14.05
C LEU A 52 10.04 -8.96 -13.30
N THR A 53 10.04 -8.77 -11.99
CA THR A 53 11.24 -8.97 -11.16
C THR A 53 11.66 -10.43 -11.13
N ARG A 54 10.70 -11.35 -10.94
CA ARG A 54 10.96 -12.79 -10.86
C ARG A 54 11.42 -13.39 -12.18
N HIS A 55 10.81 -13.00 -13.31
CA HIS A 55 10.99 -13.66 -14.60
C HIS A 55 11.90 -12.91 -15.58
N HIS A 56 12.07 -11.59 -15.40
CA HIS A 56 12.78 -10.72 -16.35
C HIS A 56 13.92 -9.92 -15.73
N LYS A 57 14.25 -10.15 -14.44
CA LYS A 57 15.36 -9.51 -13.71
C LYS A 57 15.29 -7.97 -13.72
N ILE A 58 14.08 -7.42 -13.77
CA ILE A 58 13.86 -5.98 -13.62
C ILE A 58 14.13 -5.60 -12.15
N ASP A 59 14.89 -4.52 -11.93
CA ASP A 59 15.04 -3.92 -10.60
C ASP A 59 13.74 -3.18 -10.23
N PRO A 60 13.03 -3.58 -9.16
CA PRO A 60 11.79 -2.92 -8.74
C PRO A 60 11.95 -1.43 -8.43
N LEU A 61 13.10 -1.02 -7.87
CA LEU A 61 13.35 0.38 -7.53
C LEU A 61 13.66 1.21 -8.78
N GLU A 62 14.32 0.63 -9.78
CA GLU A 62 14.50 1.29 -11.09
C GLU A 62 13.17 1.44 -11.80
N PHE A 63 12.36 0.39 -11.83
CA PHE A 63 11.01 0.45 -12.39
C PHE A 63 10.15 1.53 -11.72
N ASN A 64 10.15 1.61 -10.38
CA ASN A 64 9.39 2.63 -9.66
C ASN A 64 9.78 4.05 -10.02
N ARG A 65 11.08 4.32 -10.20
CA ARG A 65 11.59 5.64 -10.58
C ARG A 65 11.05 6.07 -11.95
N GLU A 66 11.03 5.16 -12.90
CA GLU A 66 10.61 5.41 -14.29
C GLU A 66 9.09 5.38 -14.48
N VAL A 67 8.35 4.82 -13.52
CA VAL A 67 6.91 4.63 -13.61
C VAL A 67 6.20 5.51 -12.59
N ASP A 68 6.09 5.08 -11.33
CA ASP A 68 5.25 5.73 -10.33
C ASP A 68 5.79 7.08 -9.87
N ASP A 69 7.11 7.22 -9.72
CA ASP A 69 7.73 8.48 -9.30
C ASP A 69 7.76 9.50 -10.46
N ALA A 70 7.83 9.03 -11.71
CA ALA A 70 7.86 9.88 -12.91
C ALA A 70 6.50 10.52 -13.25
N LEU A 71 5.40 10.03 -12.66
CA LEU A 71 4.07 10.58 -12.90
C LEU A 71 3.97 12.05 -12.47
N PRO A 72 3.36 12.94 -13.26
CA PRO A 72 3.12 14.34 -12.89
C PRO A 72 1.91 14.45 -11.95
N LEU A 73 1.94 13.77 -10.80
CA LEU A 73 0.81 13.72 -9.86
C LEU A 73 0.39 15.11 -9.37
N ASP A 74 1.31 16.07 -9.25
CA ASP A 74 1.00 17.44 -8.83
C ASP A 74 0.04 18.16 -9.79
N ASP A 75 0.02 17.77 -11.07
CA ASP A 75 -0.88 18.31 -12.09
C ASP A 75 -2.22 17.59 -12.10
N ILE A 76 -2.23 16.29 -11.74
CA ILE A 76 -3.38 15.40 -11.83
C ILE A 76 -4.20 15.41 -10.55
N LEU A 77 -3.54 15.22 -9.40
CA LEU A 77 -4.15 15.15 -8.09
C LEU A 77 -4.22 16.55 -7.47
N LYS A 78 -5.39 16.87 -6.96
CA LYS A 78 -5.66 18.10 -6.21
C LYS A 78 -6.25 17.70 -4.86
N PRO A 79 -6.20 18.58 -3.84
CA PRO A 79 -6.89 18.34 -2.59
C PRO A 79 -8.34 17.92 -2.84
N ASP A 80 -8.80 16.90 -2.13
CA ASP A 80 -10.17 16.40 -2.24
C ASP A 80 -10.93 16.64 -0.92
N PRO A 81 -11.66 17.78 -0.81
CA PRO A 81 -12.41 18.09 0.39
C PRO A 81 -13.52 17.07 0.72
N LYS A 82 -14.06 16.37 -0.28
CA LYS A 82 -15.12 15.38 -0.06
C LYS A 82 -14.55 14.11 0.55
N LEU A 83 -13.42 13.64 0.02
CA LEU A 83 -12.67 12.53 0.61
C LEU A 83 -12.22 12.89 2.03
N ARG A 84 -11.68 14.09 2.23
CA ARG A 84 -11.26 14.54 3.55
C ARG A 84 -12.42 14.56 4.53
N GLN A 85 -13.57 15.13 4.16
CA GLN A 85 -14.76 15.13 5.02
C GLN A 85 -15.21 13.71 5.37
N LEU A 86 -15.22 12.79 4.40
CA LEU A 86 -15.56 11.39 4.64
C LEU A 86 -14.63 10.75 5.69
N LEU A 87 -13.32 11.03 5.62
CA LEU A 87 -12.34 10.53 6.59
C LEU A 87 -12.48 11.21 7.96
N GLU A 88 -12.86 12.50 8.00
CA GLU A 88 -13.12 13.25 9.23
C GLU A 88 -14.40 12.80 9.94
N ASP A 89 -15.39 12.29 9.20
CA ASP A 89 -16.63 11.73 9.74
C ASP A 89 -16.40 10.40 10.48
N ILE A 90 -15.24 9.77 10.30
CA ILE A 90 -14.84 8.55 11.02
C ILE A 90 -14.39 8.93 12.43
N ASP A 91 -15.00 8.32 13.45
CA ASP A 91 -14.60 8.48 14.85
C ASP A 91 -13.25 7.78 15.13
N ARG A 92 -12.16 8.50 14.89
CA ARG A 92 -10.79 8.02 15.09
C ARG A 92 -10.44 7.73 16.56
N SER A 93 -11.30 8.11 17.52
CA SER A 93 -11.12 7.66 18.92
C SER A 93 -11.52 6.19 19.10
N LYS A 94 -12.32 5.65 18.17
CA LYS A 94 -12.79 4.27 18.17
C LYS A 94 -12.04 3.39 17.19
N VAL A 95 -11.51 3.93 16.10
CA VAL A 95 -10.81 3.19 15.05
C VAL A 95 -9.48 3.84 14.67
N ARG A 96 -8.52 3.04 14.23
CA ARG A 96 -7.26 3.47 13.61
C ARG A 96 -7.43 3.45 12.11
N MET A 97 -6.93 4.47 11.43
CA MET A 97 -6.90 4.48 9.97
C MET A 97 -5.47 4.20 9.49
N TRP A 98 -5.34 3.24 8.58
CA TRP A 98 -4.04 2.75 8.10
C TRP A 98 -4.06 2.55 6.59
N LEU A 99 -3.00 2.95 5.90
CA LEU A 99 -2.89 2.76 4.46
C LEU A 99 -2.36 1.37 4.12
N LEU A 100 -2.96 0.69 3.14
CA LEU A 100 -2.47 -0.60 2.65
C LEU A 100 -2.45 -0.64 1.12
N THR A 101 -1.25 -0.55 0.55
CA THR A 101 -1.00 -0.33 -0.89
C THR A 101 0.01 -1.32 -1.46
N ASN A 102 -0.13 -1.64 -2.75
CA ASN A 102 0.85 -2.38 -3.54
C ASN A 102 1.91 -1.46 -4.17
N ALA A 103 1.70 -0.14 -4.19
CA ALA A 103 2.71 0.83 -4.58
C ALA A 103 3.86 0.92 -3.57
N TYR A 104 4.97 1.53 -4.00
CA TYR A 104 6.08 1.85 -3.12
C TYR A 104 5.77 3.07 -2.24
N VAL A 105 6.50 3.20 -1.13
CA VAL A 105 6.26 4.23 -0.11
C VAL A 105 6.34 5.67 -0.64
N THR A 106 7.17 5.93 -1.65
CA THR A 106 7.35 7.27 -2.22
C THR A 106 6.07 7.73 -2.92
N HIS A 107 5.52 6.89 -3.78
CA HIS A 107 4.28 7.13 -4.49
C HIS A 107 3.11 7.31 -3.51
N ALA A 108 2.95 6.35 -2.60
CA ALA A 108 1.84 6.37 -1.65
C ALA A 108 1.80 7.64 -0.78
N LYS A 109 2.96 8.06 -0.24
CA LYS A 109 3.07 9.30 0.53
C LYS A 109 2.78 10.54 -0.30
N ARG A 110 3.19 10.55 -1.58
CA ARG A 110 2.93 11.67 -2.49
C ARG A 110 1.43 11.82 -2.77
N VAL A 111 0.72 10.71 -3.01
CA VAL A 111 -0.72 10.68 -3.24
C VAL A 111 -1.48 11.28 -2.05
N VAL A 112 -1.29 10.75 -0.83
CA VAL A 112 -2.06 11.23 0.34
C VAL A 112 -1.74 12.67 0.72
N LYS A 113 -0.51 13.13 0.47
CA LYS A 113 -0.11 14.52 0.67
C LYS A 113 -0.79 15.46 -0.32
N LEU A 114 -0.85 15.09 -1.60
CA LEU A 114 -1.50 15.89 -2.64
C LEU A 114 -3.02 15.98 -2.43
N LEU A 115 -3.62 14.89 -1.97
CA LEU A 115 -5.04 14.84 -1.59
C LEU A 115 -5.34 15.57 -0.27
N GLN A 116 -4.32 15.95 0.50
CA GLN A 116 -4.41 16.55 1.84
C GLN A 116 -5.18 15.67 2.82
N VAL A 117 -4.78 14.41 2.91
CA VAL A 117 -5.35 13.43 3.85
C VAL A 117 -4.28 12.63 4.57
N ASP A 118 -3.01 13.00 4.44
CA ASP A 118 -1.89 12.29 5.07
C ASP A 118 -1.99 12.30 6.60
N ASP A 119 -2.51 13.38 7.18
CA ASP A 119 -2.76 13.53 8.62
C ASP A 119 -3.95 12.71 9.15
N MET A 120 -4.69 12.07 8.24
CA MET A 120 -5.81 11.20 8.61
C MET A 120 -5.33 9.80 9.01
N PHE A 121 -4.19 9.34 8.50
CA PHE A 121 -3.69 7.98 8.70
C PHE A 121 -2.56 7.89 9.72
N GLU A 122 -2.57 6.85 10.54
CA GLU A 122 -1.56 6.62 11.59
C GLU A 122 -0.30 5.93 11.05
N GLY A 123 -0.40 5.31 9.87
CA GLY A 123 0.71 4.62 9.24
C GLY A 123 0.34 4.05 7.88
N ILE A 124 1.33 3.41 7.28
CA ILE A 124 1.25 2.85 5.94
C ILE A 124 2.01 1.53 5.87
N THR A 125 1.34 0.52 5.32
CA THR A 125 1.96 -0.72 4.84
C THR A 125 1.97 -0.69 3.32
N TYR A 126 3.15 -0.85 2.74
CA TYR A 126 3.41 -0.71 1.31
C TYR A 126 4.21 -1.91 0.79
N CYS A 127 4.15 -2.17 -0.52
CA CYS A 127 4.99 -3.21 -1.11
C CYS A 127 6.44 -2.73 -1.14
N ASP A 128 7.32 -3.40 -0.42
CA ASP A 128 8.70 -2.94 -0.27
C ASP A 128 9.58 -3.39 -1.44
N TYR A 129 9.74 -2.50 -2.41
CA TYR A 129 10.51 -2.74 -3.61
C TYR A 129 12.03 -2.89 -3.35
N GLY A 130 12.50 -2.53 -2.15
CA GLY A 130 13.88 -2.76 -1.74
C GLY A 130 14.16 -4.18 -1.22
N ASN A 131 13.12 -5.00 -1.02
CA ASN A 131 13.25 -6.34 -0.43
C ASN A 131 12.57 -7.42 -1.30
N LEU A 132 13.35 -8.43 -1.70
CA LEU A 132 12.87 -9.56 -2.49
C LEU A 132 12.73 -10.84 -1.65
N PRO A 133 11.71 -11.70 -1.91
CA PRO A 133 10.63 -11.51 -2.88
C PRO A 133 9.66 -10.39 -2.47
N LEU A 134 9.04 -9.73 -3.45
CA LEU A 134 8.01 -8.73 -3.18
C LEU A 134 6.83 -9.37 -2.45
N VAL A 135 6.33 -8.68 -1.43
CA VAL A 135 5.13 -9.04 -0.69
C VAL A 135 4.08 -7.97 -0.98
N CYS A 136 3.00 -8.36 -1.65
CA CYS A 136 1.90 -7.47 -2.05
C CYS A 136 0.55 -8.19 -1.94
N LYS A 137 -0.54 -7.43 -1.99
CA LYS A 137 -1.90 -7.97 -2.12
C LYS A 137 -2.02 -8.71 -3.45
N PRO A 138 -2.80 -9.80 -3.54
CA PRO A 138 -3.70 -10.33 -2.50
C PRO A 138 -3.06 -11.38 -1.58
N SER A 139 -1.73 -11.45 -1.48
CA SER A 139 -1.08 -12.48 -0.65
C SER A 139 -1.45 -12.31 0.84
N GLN A 140 -1.70 -13.43 1.52
CA GLN A 140 -2.00 -13.45 2.96
C GLN A 140 -0.89 -12.76 3.78
N ALA A 141 0.37 -12.96 3.38
CA ALA A 141 1.54 -12.36 4.03
C ALA A 141 1.50 -10.82 4.03
N MET A 142 0.90 -10.19 3.01
CA MET A 142 0.76 -8.74 2.97
C MET A 142 -0.26 -8.24 3.99
N TYR A 143 -1.38 -8.94 4.16
CA TYR A 143 -2.39 -8.61 5.17
C TYR A 143 -1.86 -8.84 6.59
N GLU A 144 -1.19 -9.98 6.84
CA GLU A 144 -0.55 -10.26 8.14
C GLU A 144 0.49 -9.21 8.52
N ARG A 145 1.28 -8.74 7.53
CA ARG A 145 2.22 -7.64 7.72
C ARG A 145 1.49 -6.36 8.10
N ALA A 146 0.42 -6.03 7.39
CA ALA A 146 -0.36 -4.83 7.64
C ALA A 146 -1.00 -4.83 9.04
N GLU A 147 -1.59 -5.96 9.46
CA GLU A 147 -2.16 -6.15 10.80
C GLU A 147 -1.09 -5.95 11.88
N LYS A 148 0.09 -6.55 11.69
CA LYS A 148 1.20 -6.43 12.63
C LYS A 148 1.73 -4.99 12.72
N GLU A 149 1.97 -4.33 11.59
CA GLU A 149 2.46 -2.96 11.55
C GLU A 149 1.43 -1.97 12.11
N ALA A 150 0.15 -2.19 11.83
CA ALA A 150 -0.96 -1.43 12.39
C ALA A 150 -1.26 -1.79 13.85
N GLY A 151 -0.61 -2.80 14.44
CA GLY A 151 -0.80 -3.20 15.83
C GLY A 151 -2.20 -3.75 16.14
N ALA A 152 -2.84 -4.40 15.17
CA ALA A 152 -4.16 -5.00 15.35
C ALA A 152 -4.13 -6.12 16.41
N SER A 153 -5.11 -6.11 17.32
CA SER A 153 -5.32 -7.15 18.34
C SER A 153 -5.81 -8.47 17.76
N SER A 154 -6.58 -8.40 16.67
CA SER A 154 -7.20 -9.53 15.99
C SER A 154 -7.59 -9.18 14.55
N THR A 155 -7.46 -10.12 13.62
CA THR A 155 -7.99 -10.02 12.25
C THR A 155 -9.51 -9.79 12.21
N SER A 156 -10.25 -10.30 13.20
CA SER A 156 -11.72 -10.13 13.28
C SER A 156 -12.17 -8.68 13.55
N GLU A 157 -11.24 -7.83 13.96
CA GLU A 157 -11.46 -6.40 14.24
C GLU A 157 -10.78 -5.52 13.18
N CYS A 158 -10.44 -6.08 12.01
CA CYS A 158 -9.92 -5.35 10.88
C CYS A 158 -11.00 -5.20 9.81
N TYR A 159 -11.12 -3.99 9.28
CA TYR A 159 -12.03 -3.68 8.19
C TYR A 159 -11.22 -3.20 7.00
N PHE A 160 -11.51 -3.72 5.81
CA PHE A 160 -10.80 -3.37 4.59
C PHE A 160 -11.72 -2.61 3.64
N VAL A 161 -11.27 -1.43 3.19
CA VAL A 161 -11.94 -0.60 2.19
C VAL A 161 -11.02 -0.52 0.96
N GLY A 162 -11.40 -1.25 -0.08
CA GLY A 162 -10.70 -1.22 -1.36
C GLY A 162 -11.48 -1.99 -2.39
N GLU A 163 -11.13 -1.82 -3.66
CA GLU A 163 -11.66 -2.66 -4.71
C GLU A 163 -10.98 -4.04 -4.61
N LEU A 164 -11.56 -4.92 -3.78
CA LEU A 164 -11.20 -6.33 -3.82
C LEU A 164 -11.70 -6.88 -5.16
N PHE A 165 -10.78 -7.21 -6.08
CA PHE A 165 -11.07 -8.29 -7.03
C PHE A 165 -11.19 -9.60 -6.23
N LEU A 166 -12.33 -9.78 -5.55
CA LEU A 166 -12.81 -11.10 -5.15
C LEU A 166 -13.00 -11.89 -6.44
N LYS A 167 -12.22 -12.97 -6.58
CA LYS A 167 -12.57 -14.06 -7.50
C LYS A 167 -13.83 -14.74 -7.03
#